data_AF-A0A8H4SQ50-F1
#
_entry.id   AF-A0A8H4SQ50-F1
#
_cell.length_a   1.000
_cell.length_b   1.000
_cell.length_c   1.000
_cell.angle_alpha   90.00
_cell.angle_beta   90.00
_cell.angle_gamma   90.00
#
_symmetry.space_group_name_H-M   'P 1'
#
loop_
_entity.id
_entity.type
_entity.pdbx_description
1 polymer ?
#
loop_
_entity_poly.entity_id
_entity_poly.type
_entity_poly.pdbx_seq_one_letter_code
_entity_poly.pdbx_strand_id
1 'polypeptide(L)'
;MARHGFVALLAVTAFSVFGVDASPCKPSPSTTVELSSTTIETGSSTVILETSTTIAETLSTAVTTETAETTDVTSTITEEASTTEGTTTDTTTEISISTDATTTEAATTFDTTTTILEETTSAETTTTTKAPVIVVPPPCTETQVIVNPGFNDNAEATPWVLGEGVTVSSQNPRSDPYFLATTFTRGGSGSRSFSQTLHNVGPQNYRLEYYISMNTAINGRGFSCSATPSINGEQLAQSPSVGDNGPYGFRQAVAFWSTPSATQNVDEAELIITVSCTGSYDTVIITVDDVSLTRQCDVF
;
A
#
# COMPACT_ATOMS: atom_id res chain seq x y z
N MET A 1 27.47 61.76 -42.00
CA MET A 1 26.74 60.49 -42.19
C MET A 1 26.37 59.99 -40.80
N ALA A 2 25.13 60.24 -40.35
CA ALA A 2 24.07 59.21 -40.27
C ALA A 2 24.54 58.00 -39.43
N ARG A 3 23.89 57.57 -38.34
CA ARG A 3 22.51 57.72 -37.88
C ARG A 3 22.39 56.96 -36.53
N HIS A 4 21.43 57.39 -35.68
CA HIS A 4 20.65 56.58 -34.71
C HIS A 4 21.37 56.18 -33.41
N GLY A 5 20.93 56.54 -32.20
CA GLY A 5 19.57 56.84 -31.73
C GLY A 5 18.82 55.54 -31.47
N PHE A 6 18.97 54.97 -30.26
CA PHE A 6 18.10 53.91 -29.78
C PHE A 6 17.61 54.19 -28.36
N VAL A 7 16.30 54.04 -28.26
CA VAL A 7 15.37 54.35 -27.20
C VAL A 7 15.34 53.21 -26.18
N ALA A 8 15.11 53.56 -24.92
CA ALA A 8 14.89 52.66 -23.79
C ALA A 8 13.62 51.81 -23.96
N LEU A 9 13.64 50.56 -23.46
CA LEU A 9 12.42 49.82 -23.17
C LEU A 9 12.59 49.05 -21.85
N LEU A 10 11.89 49.57 -20.85
CA LEU A 10 11.59 48.92 -19.57
C LEU A 10 10.74 47.67 -19.82
N ALA A 11 11.13 46.54 -19.22
CA ALA A 11 10.25 45.39 -19.05
C ALA A 11 10.26 45.01 -17.56
N VAL A 12 9.16 45.36 -16.89
CA VAL A 12 8.81 44.92 -15.53
C VAL A 12 8.14 43.56 -15.68
N THR A 13 8.75 42.50 -15.15
CA THR A 13 8.08 41.21 -14.97
C THR A 13 7.59 41.09 -13.54
N ALA A 14 6.26 41.14 -13.41
CA ALA A 14 5.54 40.82 -12.18
C ALA A 14 5.59 39.30 -11.96
N PHE A 15 6.15 38.87 -10.83
CA PHE A 15 5.97 37.51 -10.33
C PHE A 15 4.70 37.48 -9.47
N SER A 16 3.63 36.95 -10.07
CA SER A 16 2.40 36.57 -9.38
C SER A 16 2.60 35.27 -8.61
N VAL A 17 2.33 35.42 -7.32
CA VAL A 17 2.05 34.45 -6.24
C VAL A 17 1.41 33.14 -6.74
N PHE A 18 2.09 32.01 -6.51
CA PHE A 18 1.43 30.72 -6.30
C PHE A 18 1.40 30.46 -4.80
N GLY A 19 0.19 30.42 -4.24
CA GLY A 19 -0.06 30.04 -2.87
C GLY A 19 0.32 28.57 -2.67
N VAL A 20 1.26 28.34 -1.76
CA VAL A 20 1.44 27.04 -1.12
C VAL A 20 0.40 26.95 -0.01
N ASP A 21 -0.61 26.11 -0.21
CA ASP A 21 -1.54 25.70 0.84
C ASP A 21 -0.81 24.64 1.69
N ALA A 22 -0.04 25.12 2.66
CA ALA A 22 0.55 24.25 3.67
C ALA A 22 -0.55 23.88 4.67
N SER A 23 -0.97 22.62 4.62
CA SER A 23 -1.89 22.02 5.59
C SER A 23 -1.43 22.28 7.04
N PRO A 24 -2.35 22.44 8.01
CA PRO A 24 -2.01 22.86 9.36
C PRO A 24 -1.09 21.85 10.06
N CYS A 25 0.07 22.33 10.51
CA CYS A 25 0.91 21.63 11.48
C CYS A 25 0.07 21.27 12.72
N LYS A 26 -0.04 19.97 13.01
CA LYS A 26 -0.55 19.47 14.29
C LYS A 26 0.33 20.02 15.42
N PRO A 27 -0.20 20.68 16.45
CA PRO A 27 0.62 21.14 17.56
C PRO A 27 1.09 19.91 18.37
N SER A 28 2.41 19.75 18.49
CA SER A 28 3.01 18.91 19.53
C SER A 28 2.56 19.42 20.90
N PRO A 29 2.15 18.54 21.82
CA PRO A 29 1.96 18.94 23.21
C PRO A 29 3.33 19.25 23.82
N SER A 30 3.64 20.54 23.97
CA SER A 30 4.69 20.99 24.87
C SER A 30 4.24 20.76 26.30
N THR A 31 4.88 19.83 27.00
CA THR A 31 4.73 19.64 28.43
C THR A 31 5.24 20.88 29.15
N THR A 32 4.32 21.79 29.52
CA THR A 32 4.61 22.87 30.46
C THR A 32 4.72 22.28 31.85
N VAL A 33 5.94 22.17 32.36
CA VAL A 33 6.20 21.93 33.79
C VAL A 33 5.89 23.24 34.51
N GLU A 34 4.68 23.33 35.08
CA GLU A 34 4.35 24.38 36.04
C GLU A 34 5.06 24.09 37.36
N LEU A 35 6.05 24.94 37.66
CA LEU A 35 6.72 24.99 38.95
C LEU A 35 5.81 25.76 39.93
N SER A 36 4.91 25.06 40.60
CA SER A 36 4.17 25.62 41.74
C SER A 36 5.07 25.64 42.96
N SER A 37 5.42 26.84 43.41
CA SER A 37 6.07 27.12 44.69
C SER A 37 5.11 26.85 45.84
N THR A 38 5.51 25.98 46.77
CA THR A 38 4.95 25.97 48.13
C THR A 38 6.07 25.81 49.15
N THR A 39 5.95 26.65 50.17
CA THR A 39 6.94 26.99 51.17
C THR A 39 6.76 26.09 52.39
N ILE A 40 7.86 25.48 52.85
CA ILE A 40 8.21 25.07 54.23
C ILE A 40 7.19 24.19 55.00
N GLU A 41 7.57 22.92 55.24
CA GLU A 41 7.73 22.45 56.62
C GLU A 41 8.78 21.34 56.74
N THR A 42 9.44 21.36 57.90
CA THR A 42 10.65 20.67 58.34
C THR A 42 10.55 19.15 58.45
N GLY A 43 11.58 18.42 58.00
CA GLY A 43 11.74 17.00 58.28
C GLY A 43 13.06 16.42 57.79
N SER A 44 14.04 16.35 58.70
CA SER A 44 15.39 15.79 58.54
C SER A 44 15.43 14.37 57.94
N SER A 45 16.31 14.12 56.95
CA SER A 45 17.53 13.29 57.14
C SER A 45 18.28 12.96 55.85
N THR A 46 19.59 13.23 55.93
CA THR A 46 20.76 12.53 55.34
C THR A 46 20.88 12.36 53.82
N VAL A 47 21.76 13.21 53.29
CA VAL A 47 22.50 13.10 52.03
C VAL A 47 23.58 12.02 52.14
N ILE A 48 23.66 11.11 51.17
CA ILE A 48 24.90 10.41 50.82
C ILE A 48 25.22 10.78 49.39
N LEU A 49 26.27 11.58 49.25
CA LEU A 49 26.95 11.95 48.01
C LEU A 49 28.22 11.09 47.97
N GLU A 50 28.33 10.18 47.00
CA GLU A 50 29.63 9.62 46.65
C GLU A 50 29.97 9.92 45.19
N THR A 51 31.24 10.27 45.06
CA THR A 51 31.90 10.99 43.99
C THR A 51 32.81 10.01 43.24
N SER A 52 32.88 10.17 41.92
CA SER A 52 33.97 9.83 40.99
C SER A 52 34.69 8.47 41.08
N THR A 53 34.82 7.79 39.94
CA THR A 53 36.15 7.55 39.32
C THR A 53 36.04 6.94 37.92
N THR A 54 36.69 7.58 36.96
CA THR A 54 37.17 7.04 35.69
C THR A 54 38.48 6.28 35.92
N ILE A 55 38.67 5.09 35.34
CA ILE A 55 39.97 4.52 34.92
C ILE A 55 39.73 3.56 33.71
N ALA A 56 40.73 3.52 32.85
CA ALA A 56 40.85 3.01 31.50
C ALA A 56 41.06 1.48 31.32
N GLU A 57 40.96 1.10 30.04
CA GLU A 57 41.68 0.05 29.26
C GLU A 57 42.04 -1.29 29.90
N THR A 58 41.64 -2.38 29.25
CA THR A 58 42.55 -3.52 29.02
C THR A 58 42.22 -4.23 27.69
N LEU A 59 43.17 -4.14 26.76
CA LEU A 59 43.34 -5.06 25.62
C LEU A 59 43.66 -6.47 26.13
N SER A 60 43.10 -7.51 25.52
CA SER A 60 43.79 -8.81 25.44
C SER A 60 43.36 -9.62 24.22
N THR A 61 44.36 -9.86 23.39
CA THR A 61 44.45 -10.78 22.26
C THR A 61 44.48 -12.22 22.74
N ALA A 62 43.80 -13.13 22.04
CA ALA A 62 44.14 -14.55 22.08
C ALA A 62 44.10 -15.11 20.65
N VAL A 63 45.30 -15.43 20.16
CA VAL A 63 45.58 -16.24 18.99
C VAL A 63 45.41 -17.70 19.39
N THR A 64 44.78 -18.51 18.55
CA THR A 64 44.93 -19.97 18.60
C THR A 64 44.99 -20.51 17.17
N THR A 65 46.21 -20.78 16.73
CA THR A 65 46.56 -21.66 15.61
C THR A 65 46.53 -23.10 16.08
N GLU A 66 45.82 -23.96 15.34
CA GLU A 66 46.21 -25.37 15.16
C GLU A 66 46.09 -25.74 13.68
N THR A 67 46.90 -26.73 13.31
CA THR A 67 47.48 -27.05 12.01
C THR A 67 47.24 -28.53 11.71
N ALA A 68 47.26 -28.89 10.41
CA ALA A 68 47.35 -30.24 9.81
C ALA A 68 46.06 -31.07 9.82
N GLU A 69 45.71 -31.92 8.84
CA GLU A 69 46.43 -32.44 7.66
C GLU A 69 45.41 -33.00 6.62
N THR A 70 45.85 -32.99 5.35
CA THR A 70 45.52 -33.80 4.15
C THR A 70 44.37 -34.84 4.13
N THR A 71 43.63 -34.87 3.00
CA THR A 71 43.38 -36.10 2.21
C THR A 71 43.01 -35.74 0.76
N ASP A 72 43.89 -36.11 -0.18
CA ASP A 72 43.65 -36.26 -1.61
C ASP A 72 42.68 -37.42 -1.90
N VAL A 73 41.70 -37.23 -2.79
CA VAL A 73 41.25 -38.30 -3.70
C VAL A 73 40.91 -37.71 -5.07
N THR A 74 41.50 -38.35 -6.07
CA THR A 74 41.61 -38.02 -7.49
C THR A 74 40.46 -38.63 -8.31
N SER A 75 40.17 -38.00 -9.47
CA SER A 75 39.67 -38.54 -10.75
C SER A 75 38.34 -39.32 -10.82
N THR A 76 37.44 -38.89 -11.72
CA THR A 76 37.26 -39.52 -13.06
C THR A 76 36.59 -38.54 -14.05
N ILE A 77 37.26 -38.28 -15.18
CA ILE A 77 36.67 -37.83 -16.45
C ILE A 77 36.74 -39.05 -17.37
N THR A 78 35.67 -39.44 -18.06
CA THR A 78 35.74 -40.14 -19.37
C THR A 78 34.42 -39.96 -20.15
N GLU A 79 34.64 -39.90 -21.46
CA GLU A 79 33.90 -39.47 -22.64
C GLU A 79 32.64 -40.27 -23.09
N GLU A 80 31.83 -39.53 -23.85
CA GLU A 80 31.16 -39.78 -25.15
C GLU A 80 30.51 -41.12 -25.54
N ALA A 81 29.27 -40.97 -26.06
CA ALA A 81 28.81 -41.37 -27.40
C ALA A 81 27.31 -40.99 -27.51
N SER A 82 26.62 -40.79 -28.63
CA SER A 82 26.87 -40.40 -30.04
C SER A 82 25.48 -40.53 -30.73
N THR A 83 25.24 -39.77 -31.80
CA THR A 83 24.22 -39.95 -32.87
C THR A 83 22.72 -39.78 -32.57
N THR A 84 21.81 -39.38 -33.47
CA THR A 84 21.78 -38.72 -34.80
C THR A 84 20.28 -38.60 -35.17
N GLU A 85 19.91 -37.55 -35.93
CA GLU A 85 18.74 -37.39 -36.83
C GLU A 85 17.27 -37.61 -36.37
N GLY A 86 16.45 -36.62 -36.75
CA GLY A 86 15.37 -36.88 -37.69
C GLY A 86 13.95 -36.66 -37.19
N THR A 87 13.32 -35.57 -37.63
CA THR A 87 12.08 -35.60 -38.46
C THR A 87 11.23 -34.34 -38.26
N THR A 88 11.16 -33.58 -39.35
CA THR A 88 10.20 -32.55 -39.73
C THR A 88 8.76 -33.03 -39.64
N THR A 89 7.84 -32.19 -39.16
CA THR A 89 6.46 -32.17 -39.67
C THR A 89 5.93 -30.75 -39.57
N ASP A 90 5.93 -30.08 -40.71
CA ASP A 90 5.04 -28.98 -41.02
C ASP A 90 3.59 -29.49 -41.01
N THR A 91 2.68 -28.74 -40.42
CA THR A 91 1.27 -28.79 -40.83
C THR A 91 0.73 -27.37 -40.83
N THR A 92 0.88 -26.75 -42.01
CA THR A 92 0.02 -25.69 -42.51
C THR A 92 -1.38 -26.26 -42.72
N THR A 93 -2.41 -25.59 -42.21
CA THR A 93 -3.74 -25.69 -42.80
C THR A 93 -4.42 -24.34 -42.70
N GLU A 94 -4.38 -23.63 -43.82
CA GLU A 94 -5.33 -22.58 -44.17
C GLU A 94 -6.70 -23.21 -44.40
N ILE A 95 -7.78 -22.61 -43.85
CA ILE A 95 -9.10 -22.64 -44.48
C ILE A 95 -9.70 -21.24 -44.41
N SER A 96 -10.00 -20.76 -45.61
CA SER A 96 -10.65 -19.49 -45.95
C SER A 96 -12.19 -19.54 -45.85
N ILE A 97 -12.79 -18.33 -45.86
CA ILE A 97 -14.17 -17.92 -46.24
C ILE A 97 -15.34 -18.49 -45.40
N SER A 98 -16.41 -17.76 -45.07
CA SER A 98 -17.16 -16.76 -45.83
C SER A 98 -17.98 -15.85 -44.91
N THR A 99 -18.16 -14.61 -45.37
CA THR A 99 -19.25 -13.68 -45.09
C THR A 99 -20.63 -14.33 -45.15
N ASP A 100 -21.52 -13.98 -44.22
CA ASP A 100 -22.90 -13.63 -44.58
C ASP A 100 -23.51 -12.63 -43.58
N ALA A 101 -24.32 -11.74 -44.13
CA ALA A 101 -24.97 -10.63 -43.46
C ALA A 101 -26.23 -11.09 -42.73
N THR A 102 -26.56 -10.47 -41.59
CA THR A 102 -27.98 -10.26 -41.26
C THR A 102 -28.15 -9.01 -40.40
N THR A 103 -28.61 -7.95 -41.05
CA THR A 103 -29.28 -6.79 -40.47
C THR A 103 -30.60 -7.24 -39.86
N THR A 104 -30.92 -6.83 -38.63
CA THR A 104 -32.33 -6.72 -38.22
C THR A 104 -32.48 -5.52 -37.30
N GLU A 105 -33.07 -4.48 -37.88
CA GLU A 105 -33.66 -3.33 -37.20
C GLU A 105 -34.81 -3.82 -36.31
N ALA A 106 -34.84 -3.36 -35.06
CA ALA A 106 -36.05 -3.39 -34.24
C ALA A 106 -36.51 -1.94 -34.06
N ALA A 107 -37.33 -1.49 -35.01
CA ALA A 107 -38.21 -0.35 -34.84
C ALA A 107 -39.39 -0.77 -33.96
N THR A 108 -39.51 -0.20 -32.76
CA THR A 108 -40.75 -0.25 -31.97
C THR A 108 -41.59 0.99 -32.25
N THR A 109 -42.68 0.70 -32.96
CA THR A 109 -43.86 1.46 -33.29
C THR A 109 -44.44 2.20 -32.08
N PHE A 110 -44.68 3.51 -32.20
CA PHE A 110 -45.66 4.21 -31.36
C PHE A 110 -46.91 4.43 -32.19
N ASP A 111 -47.96 3.72 -31.81
CA ASP A 111 -49.27 3.76 -32.45
C ASP A 111 -50.05 5.01 -32.02
N THR A 112 -50.74 5.59 -32.99
CA THR A 112 -51.57 6.78 -32.84
C THR A 112 -52.98 6.35 -32.46
N THR A 113 -53.61 7.01 -31.49
CA THR A 113 -55.07 6.95 -31.35
C THR A 113 -55.60 8.35 -31.11
N THR A 114 -56.28 8.88 -32.11
CA THR A 114 -57.02 10.14 -32.10
C THR A 114 -58.50 9.84 -31.88
N THR A 115 -59.19 10.81 -31.28
CA THR A 115 -60.63 11.14 -31.37
C THR A 115 -61.49 10.75 -30.16
N ILE A 116 -62.03 11.76 -29.47
CA ILE A 116 -63.47 12.10 -29.37
C ILE A 116 -63.58 13.57 -28.89
N LEU A 117 -64.44 14.34 -29.56
CA LEU A 117 -64.87 15.70 -29.20
C LEU A 117 -66.08 15.63 -28.26
N GLU A 118 -66.16 16.52 -27.26
CA GLU A 118 -67.20 17.57 -27.13
C GLU A 118 -67.28 18.17 -25.69
N GLU A 119 -67.22 19.50 -25.68
CA GLU A 119 -67.91 20.50 -24.87
C GLU A 119 -68.05 20.49 -23.32
N THR A 120 -67.70 21.68 -22.80
CA THR A 120 -68.35 22.50 -21.75
C THR A 120 -67.91 22.42 -20.28
N THR A 121 -67.31 23.56 -19.87
CA THR A 121 -67.62 24.36 -18.66
C THR A 121 -67.00 23.96 -17.30
N SER A 122 -66.22 24.92 -16.78
CA SER A 122 -66.05 25.27 -15.35
C SER A 122 -65.29 24.31 -14.41
N ALA A 123 -64.02 24.63 -14.16
CA ALA A 123 -63.53 25.12 -12.86
C ALA A 123 -61.99 25.20 -12.91
N GLU A 124 -61.42 26.38 -12.64
CA GLU A 124 -59.99 26.51 -12.32
C GLU A 124 -59.69 25.66 -11.08
N THR A 125 -59.11 24.47 -11.31
CA THR A 125 -58.47 23.70 -10.25
C THR A 125 -56.98 23.86 -10.45
N THR A 126 -56.35 24.62 -9.57
CA THR A 126 -54.89 24.80 -9.49
C THR A 126 -54.25 23.46 -9.15
N THR A 127 -54.04 22.65 -10.17
CA THR A 127 -53.32 21.38 -10.05
C THR A 127 -51.85 21.74 -9.89
N THR A 128 -51.40 21.81 -8.64
CA THR A 128 -49.99 21.97 -8.32
C THR A 128 -49.32 20.64 -8.65
N THR A 129 -48.90 20.46 -9.90
CA THR A 129 -48.11 19.31 -10.34
C THR A 129 -46.83 19.34 -9.52
N LYS A 130 -46.77 18.50 -8.48
CA LYS A 130 -45.57 18.30 -7.66
C LYS A 130 -44.47 17.87 -8.62
N ALA A 131 -43.51 18.77 -8.88
CA ALA A 131 -42.34 18.45 -9.67
C ALA A 131 -41.74 17.12 -9.17
N PRO A 132 -41.27 16.24 -10.06
CA PRO A 132 -40.61 15.01 -9.63
C PRO A 132 -39.51 15.39 -8.65
N VAL A 133 -39.60 14.87 -7.43
CA VAL A 133 -38.53 15.01 -6.45
C VAL A 133 -37.34 14.30 -7.07
N ILE A 134 -36.39 15.06 -7.60
CA ILE A 134 -35.10 14.53 -8.01
C ILE A 134 -34.45 14.04 -6.73
N VAL A 135 -34.51 12.74 -6.48
CA VAL A 135 -33.76 12.10 -5.40
C VAL A 135 -32.32 12.13 -5.85
N VAL A 136 -31.62 13.22 -5.52
CA VAL A 136 -30.17 13.29 -5.70
C VAL A 136 -29.58 12.28 -4.72
N PRO A 137 -28.90 11.22 -5.19
CA PRO A 137 -28.22 10.30 -4.27
C PRO A 137 -27.22 11.10 -3.44
N PRO A 138 -27.01 10.74 -2.16
CA PRO A 138 -26.06 11.45 -1.31
C PRO A 138 -24.68 11.49 -1.99
N PRO A 139 -23.93 12.60 -1.84
CA PRO A 139 -22.62 12.72 -2.45
C PRO A 139 -21.71 11.59 -1.95
N CYS A 140 -21.01 10.93 -2.88
CA CYS A 140 -20.01 9.96 -2.49
C CYS A 140 -18.90 10.66 -1.70
N THR A 141 -18.56 10.12 -0.54
CA THR A 141 -17.46 10.60 0.30
C THR A 141 -16.44 9.49 0.43
N GLU A 142 -15.17 9.78 0.13
CA GLU A 142 -14.08 8.84 0.35
C GLU A 142 -13.99 8.52 1.85
N THR A 143 -13.97 7.23 2.18
CA THR A 143 -13.99 6.76 3.57
C THR A 143 -12.97 5.64 3.73
N GLN A 144 -12.09 5.78 4.71
CA GLN A 144 -11.16 4.74 5.16
C GLN A 144 -11.92 3.70 5.99
N VAL A 145 -11.74 2.41 5.69
CA VAL A 145 -12.39 1.32 6.46
C VAL A 145 -11.43 0.52 7.34
N ILE A 146 -10.11 0.67 7.16
CA ILE A 146 -9.11 0.07 8.04
C ILE A 146 -9.02 0.86 9.35
N VAL A 147 -9.00 0.14 10.46
CA VAL A 147 -8.68 0.67 11.79
C VAL A 147 -7.18 0.52 12.03
N ASN A 148 -6.57 1.52 12.67
CA ASN A 148 -5.12 1.58 12.91
C ASN A 148 -4.27 1.37 11.63
N PRO A 149 -4.47 2.21 10.58
CA PRO A 149 -3.86 2.01 9.27
C PRO A 149 -2.32 2.14 9.27
N GLY A 150 -1.77 3.00 10.14
CA GLY A 150 -0.33 3.17 10.31
C GLY A 150 0.24 2.42 11.50
N PHE A 151 -0.51 1.51 12.13
CA PHE A 151 -0.08 0.75 13.32
C PHE A 151 0.26 1.59 14.56
N ASN A 152 -0.11 2.88 14.55
CA ASN A 152 0.30 3.89 15.52
C ASN A 152 -0.67 4.10 16.68
N ASP A 153 -1.87 3.51 16.63
CA ASP A 153 -2.89 3.72 17.66
C ASP A 153 -2.54 3.04 18.99
N ASN A 154 -1.69 2.01 18.95
CA ASN A 154 -1.22 1.26 20.12
C ASN A 154 0.05 0.44 19.77
N ALA A 155 0.79 0.02 20.79
CA ALA A 155 2.05 -0.72 20.63
C ALA A 155 1.90 -2.15 20.08
N GLU A 156 0.69 -2.71 20.09
CA GLU A 156 0.41 -4.09 19.68
C GLU A 156 -0.22 -4.16 18.27
N ALA A 157 -0.31 -3.02 17.56
CA ALA A 157 -0.97 -2.89 16.26
C ALA A 157 -2.43 -3.37 16.24
N THR A 158 -3.11 -3.50 17.38
CA THR A 158 -4.53 -3.89 17.39
C THR A 158 -5.37 -2.89 16.58
N PRO A 159 -6.40 -3.35 15.84
CA PRO A 159 -7.00 -4.69 15.84
C PRO A 159 -6.37 -5.69 14.83
N TRP A 160 -5.18 -5.42 14.30
CA TRP A 160 -4.52 -6.36 13.39
C TRP A 160 -4.19 -7.68 14.10
N VAL A 161 -4.46 -8.79 13.41
CA VAL A 161 -4.06 -10.14 13.80
C VAL A 161 -2.73 -10.45 13.14
N LEU A 162 -1.69 -10.63 13.95
CA LEU A 162 -0.33 -10.88 13.46
C LEU A 162 -0.08 -12.39 13.38
N GLY A 163 0.31 -12.88 12.20
CA GLY A 163 0.72 -14.27 12.01
C GLY A 163 2.13 -14.55 12.50
N GLU A 164 2.58 -15.80 12.32
CA GLU A 164 3.93 -16.22 12.68
C GLU A 164 4.99 -15.30 12.04
N GLY A 165 6.00 -14.88 12.81
CA GLY A 165 7.11 -14.08 12.30
C GLY A 165 6.76 -12.63 11.94
N VAL A 166 5.53 -12.17 12.20
CA VAL A 166 5.12 -10.76 12.09
C VAL A 166 5.12 -10.12 13.47
N THR A 167 5.78 -8.98 13.63
CA THR A 167 5.91 -8.24 14.89
C THR A 167 5.80 -6.74 14.67
N VAL A 168 5.29 -6.01 15.66
CA VAL A 168 5.36 -4.54 15.66
C VAL A 168 6.79 -4.09 15.95
N SER A 169 7.27 -3.06 15.25
CA SER A 169 8.58 -2.46 15.46
C SER A 169 8.50 -0.94 15.34
N SER A 170 9.43 -0.26 16.00
CA SER A 170 9.60 1.21 15.95
C SER A 170 10.95 1.63 15.36
N GLN A 171 11.69 0.70 14.76
CA GLN A 171 13.00 0.98 14.18
C GLN A 171 12.86 1.47 12.74
N ASN A 172 12.88 2.80 12.55
CA ASN A 172 12.73 3.47 11.25
C ASN A 172 11.38 3.21 10.55
N PRO A 173 10.24 3.52 11.21
CA PRO A 173 8.92 3.49 10.56
C PRO A 173 8.88 4.46 9.37
N ARG A 174 7.94 4.23 8.45
CA ARG A 174 7.61 5.24 7.42
C ARG A 174 6.79 6.37 8.05
N SER A 175 5.87 6.01 8.93
CA SER A 175 5.03 6.93 9.69
C SER A 175 5.17 6.62 11.17
N ASP A 176 5.87 7.48 11.91
CA ASP A 176 6.11 7.28 13.35
C ASP A 176 4.82 7.05 14.17
N PRO A 177 4.87 6.21 15.22
CA PRO A 177 6.05 5.49 15.72
C PRO A 177 6.24 4.03 15.27
N TYR A 178 5.28 3.37 14.63
CA TYR A 178 5.28 1.91 14.47
C TYR A 178 5.08 1.47 13.01
N PHE A 179 5.51 0.25 12.72
CA PHE A 179 5.23 -0.49 11.49
C PHE A 179 5.23 -2.00 11.77
N LEU A 180 4.81 -2.82 10.80
CA LEU A 180 4.91 -4.28 10.91
C LEU A 180 6.18 -4.82 10.26
N ALA A 181 7.00 -5.50 11.05
CA ALA A 181 8.19 -6.23 10.62
C ALA A 181 7.87 -7.71 10.42
N THR A 182 8.17 -8.24 9.24
CA THR A 182 8.02 -9.65 8.89
C THR A 182 9.39 -10.29 8.73
N THR A 183 9.70 -11.27 9.58
CA THR A 183 11.00 -11.93 9.64
C THR A 183 10.97 -13.29 8.95
N PHE A 184 11.88 -13.49 8.00
CA PHE A 184 12.16 -14.76 7.35
C PHE A 184 13.54 -15.24 7.75
N THR A 185 13.68 -16.53 8.05
CA THR A 185 14.98 -17.16 8.37
C THR A 185 15.20 -18.39 7.52
N ARG A 186 16.48 -18.75 7.31
CA ARG A 186 16.91 -19.97 6.61
C ARG A 186 16.52 -20.07 5.12
N GLY A 187 16.55 -18.93 4.40
CA GLY A 187 16.46 -18.89 2.94
C GLY A 187 15.28 -19.66 2.34
N GLY A 188 15.34 -19.88 1.03
CA GLY A 188 14.31 -20.61 0.31
C GLY A 188 13.03 -19.81 0.14
N SER A 189 11.90 -20.52 0.05
CA SER A 189 10.58 -19.94 -0.17
C SER A 189 9.75 -19.99 1.10
N GLY A 190 9.18 -18.85 1.50
CA GLY A 190 8.30 -18.76 2.66
C GLY A 190 7.32 -17.61 2.53
N SER A 191 6.20 -17.72 3.22
CA SER A 191 5.17 -16.68 3.31
C SER A 191 4.71 -16.51 4.75
N ARG A 192 4.48 -15.25 5.14
CA ARG A 192 3.90 -14.85 6.44
C ARG A 192 2.79 -13.85 6.18
N SER A 193 1.83 -13.77 7.08
CA SER A 193 0.66 -12.92 6.87
C SER A 193 0.22 -12.23 8.15
N PHE A 194 -0.51 -11.14 7.97
CA PHE A 194 -1.28 -10.47 9.00
C PHE A 194 -2.62 -10.03 8.40
N SER A 195 -3.63 -9.89 9.24
CA SER A 195 -4.99 -9.64 8.77
C SER A 195 -5.78 -8.71 9.67
N GLN A 196 -6.87 -8.16 9.13
CA GLN A 196 -7.87 -7.42 9.88
C GLN A 196 -9.26 -7.76 9.34
N THR A 197 -10.19 -8.01 10.25
CA THR A 197 -11.62 -8.06 9.92
C THR A 197 -12.16 -6.65 9.78
N LEU A 198 -12.74 -6.35 8.62
CA LEU A 198 -13.32 -5.06 8.27
C LEU A 198 -14.82 -5.10 8.48
N HIS A 199 -15.36 -4.05 9.07
CA HIS A 199 -16.79 -3.95 9.38
C HIS A 199 -17.46 -2.83 8.59
N ASN A 200 -18.73 -3.01 8.27
CA ASN A 200 -19.56 -2.01 7.59
C ASN A 200 -18.96 -1.48 6.27
N VAL A 201 -18.37 -2.36 5.46
CA VAL A 201 -17.76 -1.99 4.17
C VAL A 201 -18.87 -1.76 3.14
N GLY A 202 -19.12 -0.51 2.77
CA GLY A 202 -20.22 -0.12 1.88
C GLY A 202 -20.06 -0.59 0.43
N PRO A 203 -21.16 -0.70 -0.35
CA PRO A 203 -21.16 -1.27 -1.69
C PRO A 203 -20.50 -0.35 -2.73
N GLN A 204 -19.20 -0.49 -2.98
CA GLN A 204 -18.39 0.41 -3.82
C GLN A 204 -17.06 -0.21 -4.30
N ASN A 205 -16.34 0.58 -5.10
CA ASN A 205 -14.92 0.37 -5.39
C ASN A 205 -14.05 0.95 -4.28
N TYR A 206 -12.98 0.26 -3.96
CA TYR A 206 -12.00 0.63 -2.96
C TYR A 206 -10.59 0.59 -3.55
N ARG A 207 -9.75 1.50 -3.07
CA ARG A 207 -8.32 1.54 -3.35
C ARG A 207 -7.57 1.14 -2.09
N LEU A 208 -6.86 0.02 -2.17
CA LEU A 208 -5.90 -0.43 -1.18
C LEU A 208 -4.56 0.22 -1.49
N GLU A 209 -3.97 0.90 -0.52
CA GLU A 209 -2.60 1.43 -0.59
C GLU A 209 -1.82 1.01 0.66
N TYR A 210 -0.56 0.66 0.46
CA TYR A 210 0.38 0.32 1.54
C TYR A 210 1.81 0.53 1.05
N TYR A 211 2.76 0.55 1.98
CA TYR A 211 4.18 0.71 1.66
C TYR A 211 4.97 -0.50 2.15
N ILE A 212 5.84 -1.01 1.28
CA ILE A 212 6.73 -2.15 1.59
C ILE A 212 8.20 -1.76 1.47
N SER A 213 9.06 -2.24 2.36
CA SER A 213 10.51 -2.07 2.25
C SER A 213 11.26 -3.32 2.72
N MET A 214 12.49 -3.49 2.25
CA MET A 214 13.47 -4.34 2.92
C MET A 214 14.12 -3.50 4.03
N ASN A 215 14.06 -3.96 5.27
CA ASN A 215 14.72 -3.28 6.41
C ASN A 215 16.07 -3.92 6.74
N THR A 216 16.17 -5.24 6.68
CA THR A 216 17.42 -5.95 6.98
C THR A 216 17.56 -7.17 6.10
N ALA A 217 18.80 -7.44 5.68
CA ALA A 217 19.19 -8.70 5.04
C ALA A 217 20.55 -9.14 5.59
N ILE A 218 20.61 -10.35 6.12
CA ILE A 218 21.83 -11.00 6.63
C ILE A 218 22.16 -12.15 5.70
N ASN A 219 23.37 -12.12 5.13
CA ASN A 219 23.84 -13.07 4.12
C ASN A 219 22.85 -13.26 2.95
N GLY A 220 22.08 -12.21 2.63
CA GLY A 220 21.09 -12.21 1.57
C GLY A 220 21.70 -11.80 0.23
N ARG A 221 21.80 -12.76 -0.70
CA ARG A 221 22.17 -12.48 -2.11
C ARG A 221 21.20 -13.20 -3.04
N GLY A 222 20.61 -12.48 -3.97
CA GLY A 222 19.65 -13.02 -4.93
C GLY A 222 18.35 -13.45 -4.28
N PHE A 223 17.78 -12.61 -3.43
CA PHE A 223 16.44 -12.83 -2.87
C PHE A 223 15.47 -11.78 -3.36
N SER A 224 14.19 -12.15 -3.40
CA SER A 224 13.11 -11.26 -3.80
C SER A 224 11.92 -11.51 -2.90
N CYS A 225 11.37 -10.42 -2.37
CA CYS A 225 10.18 -10.43 -1.54
C CYS A 225 9.11 -9.50 -2.10
N SER A 226 7.86 -9.84 -1.87
CA SER A 226 6.70 -9.02 -2.24
C SER A 226 5.55 -9.27 -1.28
N ALA A 227 4.59 -8.34 -1.24
CA ALA A 227 3.35 -8.51 -0.53
C ALA A 227 2.19 -8.70 -1.51
N THR A 228 1.34 -9.68 -1.22
CA THR A 228 0.13 -9.97 -1.98
C THR A 228 -1.06 -9.86 -1.05
N PRO A 229 -1.92 -8.83 -1.21
CA PRO A 229 -3.13 -8.71 -0.43
C PRO A 229 -4.25 -9.61 -0.97
N SER A 230 -5.20 -9.94 -0.11
CA SER A 230 -6.48 -10.53 -0.50
C SER A 230 -7.60 -10.00 0.38
N ILE A 231 -8.80 -9.85 -0.18
CA ILE A 231 -10.02 -9.53 0.56
C ILE A 231 -11.05 -10.64 0.31
N ASN A 232 -11.54 -11.30 1.36
CA ASN A 232 -12.49 -12.42 1.25
C ASN A 232 -12.02 -13.54 0.29
N GLY A 233 -10.71 -13.80 0.26
CA GLY A 233 -10.09 -14.79 -0.63
C GLY A 233 -9.86 -14.31 -2.07
N GLU A 234 -10.35 -13.13 -2.46
CA GLU A 234 -10.00 -12.51 -3.74
C GLU A 234 -8.58 -11.95 -3.66
N GLN A 235 -7.66 -12.54 -4.42
CA GLN A 235 -6.29 -12.06 -4.50
C GLN A 235 -6.23 -10.75 -5.28
N LEU A 236 -5.60 -9.74 -4.69
CA LEU A 236 -5.41 -8.42 -5.27
C LEU A 236 -4.00 -8.28 -5.90
N ALA A 237 -3.78 -7.16 -6.60
CA ALA A 237 -2.49 -6.87 -7.22
C ALA A 237 -1.33 -6.92 -6.21
N GLN A 238 -0.26 -7.63 -6.57
CA GLN A 238 0.95 -7.77 -5.78
C GLN A 238 1.77 -6.47 -5.78
N SER A 239 2.49 -6.21 -4.68
CA SER A 239 3.46 -5.12 -4.58
C SER A 239 4.62 -5.26 -5.58
N PRO A 240 5.35 -4.17 -5.87
CA PRO A 240 6.69 -4.29 -6.40
C PRO A 240 7.57 -5.20 -5.53
N SER A 241 8.48 -5.92 -6.15
CA SER A 241 9.48 -6.70 -5.41
C SER A 241 10.49 -5.80 -4.71
N VAL A 242 10.89 -6.20 -3.50
CA VAL A 242 12.01 -5.65 -2.75
C VAL A 242 13.06 -6.74 -2.53
N GLY A 243 14.33 -6.39 -2.65
CA GLY A 243 15.42 -7.36 -2.58
C GLY A 243 16.79 -6.70 -2.44
N ASP A 244 17.83 -7.51 -2.50
CA ASP A 244 19.23 -7.10 -2.35
C ASP A 244 19.74 -6.16 -3.46
N ASN A 245 19.09 -6.19 -4.63
CA ASN A 245 19.43 -5.33 -5.77
C ASN A 245 18.62 -4.02 -5.81
N GLY A 246 17.87 -3.75 -4.74
CA GLY A 246 16.96 -2.62 -4.66
C GLY A 246 15.64 -2.86 -5.41
N PRO A 247 14.79 -1.83 -5.48
CA PRO A 247 15.00 -0.48 -4.94
C PRO A 247 14.99 -0.43 -3.40
N TYR A 248 15.80 0.47 -2.83
CA TYR A 248 15.89 0.68 -1.37
C TYR A 248 14.84 1.67 -0.87
N GLY A 249 14.42 1.49 0.38
CA GLY A 249 13.40 2.31 1.03
C GLY A 249 11.98 1.87 0.70
N PHE A 250 11.01 2.58 1.29
CA PHE A 250 9.59 2.28 1.15
C PHE A 250 9.10 2.45 -0.28
N ARG A 251 8.43 1.42 -0.78
CA ARG A 251 7.79 1.34 -2.09
C ARG A 251 6.29 1.30 -1.91
N GLN A 252 5.60 2.26 -2.52
CA GLN A 252 4.16 2.27 -2.55
C GLN A 252 3.66 1.11 -3.40
N ALA A 253 2.64 0.42 -2.90
CA ALA A 253 1.87 -0.58 -3.61
C ALA A 253 0.40 -0.17 -3.58
N VAL A 254 -0.28 -0.41 -4.70
CA VAL A 254 -1.68 -0.03 -4.89
C VAL A 254 -2.41 -1.20 -5.50
N ALA A 255 -3.59 -1.51 -4.96
CA ALA A 255 -4.51 -2.46 -5.54
C ALA A 255 -5.94 -1.92 -5.46
N PHE A 256 -6.83 -2.51 -6.25
CA PHE A 256 -8.23 -2.12 -6.28
C PHE A 256 -9.08 -3.35 -5.96
N TRP A 257 -10.19 -3.10 -5.27
CA TRP A 257 -11.15 -4.13 -4.91
C TRP A 257 -12.57 -3.56 -5.00
N SER A 258 -13.52 -4.38 -5.43
CA SER A 258 -14.93 -4.01 -5.49
C SER A 258 -15.72 -4.93 -4.59
N THR A 259 -16.64 -4.37 -3.81
CA THR A 259 -17.56 -5.21 -3.02
C THR A 259 -18.39 -6.11 -3.93
N PRO A 260 -18.71 -7.36 -3.52
CA PRO A 260 -19.52 -8.27 -4.33
C PRO A 260 -20.94 -7.78 -4.62
N SER A 261 -21.48 -6.91 -3.76
CA SER A 261 -22.82 -6.33 -3.89
C SER A 261 -22.74 -4.84 -4.20
N ALA A 262 -23.62 -4.38 -5.09
CA ALA A 262 -23.80 -2.96 -5.40
C ALA A 262 -24.78 -2.24 -4.45
N THR A 263 -25.42 -2.96 -3.52
CA THR A 263 -26.48 -2.41 -2.67
C THR A 263 -26.37 -2.77 -1.20
N GLN A 264 -25.59 -3.79 -0.85
CA GLN A 264 -25.45 -4.26 0.53
C GLN A 264 -24.03 -4.01 1.03
N ASN A 265 -23.93 -3.57 2.28
CA ASN A 265 -22.67 -3.53 2.97
C ASN A 265 -22.15 -4.96 3.17
N VAL A 266 -20.85 -5.13 3.04
CA VAL A 266 -20.14 -6.32 3.49
C VAL A 266 -19.74 -6.08 4.94
N ASP A 267 -20.22 -6.94 5.83
CA ASP A 267 -19.71 -7.01 7.19
C ASP A 267 -18.76 -8.20 7.30
N GLU A 268 -17.80 -8.09 8.22
CA GLU A 268 -16.76 -9.10 8.46
C GLU A 268 -15.92 -9.46 7.21
N ALA A 269 -15.62 -8.47 6.36
CA ALA A 269 -14.70 -8.70 5.25
C ALA A 269 -13.28 -8.92 5.76
N GLU A 270 -12.60 -10.00 5.37
CA GLU A 270 -11.25 -10.28 5.84
C GLU A 270 -10.21 -9.74 4.86
N LEU A 271 -9.45 -8.72 5.28
CA LEU A 271 -8.24 -8.28 4.59
C LEU A 271 -7.05 -9.06 5.13
N ILE A 272 -6.32 -9.74 4.25
CA ILE A 272 -5.06 -10.43 4.56
C ILE A 272 -3.97 -9.82 3.70
N ILE A 273 -2.83 -9.46 4.30
CA ILE A 273 -1.61 -9.11 3.58
C ILE A 273 -0.61 -10.24 3.79
N THR A 274 -0.26 -10.92 2.70
CA THR A 274 0.73 -12.00 2.72
C THR A 274 2.06 -11.51 2.15
N VAL A 275 3.08 -11.43 2.99
CA VAL A 275 4.45 -11.18 2.56
C VAL A 275 5.10 -12.51 2.20
N SER A 276 5.66 -12.62 1.00
CA SER A 276 6.37 -13.80 0.52
C SER A 276 7.80 -13.43 0.16
N CYS A 277 8.74 -14.30 0.50
CA CYS A 277 10.16 -14.16 0.17
C CYS A 277 10.66 -15.45 -0.48
N THR A 278 11.52 -15.30 -1.48
CA THR A 278 12.20 -16.39 -2.18
C THR A 278 13.68 -16.06 -2.36
N GLY A 279 14.55 -17.07 -2.45
CA GLY A 279 15.97 -16.91 -2.73
C GLY A 279 16.88 -17.24 -1.55
N SER A 280 18.10 -16.72 -1.56
CA SER A 280 19.14 -17.09 -0.58
C SER A 280 19.39 -15.99 0.45
N TYR A 281 19.19 -16.31 1.72
CA TYR A 281 19.43 -15.43 2.87
C TYR A 281 19.48 -16.25 4.17
N ASP A 282 20.21 -15.77 5.17
CA ASP A 282 20.08 -16.34 6.52
C ASP A 282 18.89 -15.71 7.24
N THR A 283 18.73 -14.40 7.09
CA THR A 283 17.61 -13.65 7.65
C THR A 283 17.28 -12.46 6.76
N VAL A 284 16.00 -12.25 6.49
CA VAL A 284 15.48 -11.03 5.85
C VAL A 284 14.31 -10.50 6.68
N ILE A 285 14.27 -9.19 6.88
CA ILE A 285 13.16 -8.48 7.52
C ILE A 285 12.53 -7.55 6.48
N ILE A 286 11.28 -7.84 6.13
CA ILE A 286 10.44 -7.02 5.25
C ILE A 286 9.48 -6.23 6.11
N THR A 287 9.27 -4.97 5.77
CA THR A 287 8.43 -4.07 6.56
C THR A 287 7.24 -3.62 5.74
N VAL A 288 6.08 -3.54 6.38
CA VAL A 288 4.86 -2.97 5.80
C VAL A 288 4.36 -1.85 6.70
N ASP A 289 3.99 -0.72 6.10
CA ASP A 289 3.49 0.46 6.80
C ASP A 289 2.37 1.16 6.01
N ASP A 290 1.61 2.01 6.69
CA ASP A 290 0.52 2.86 6.16
C ASP A 290 -0.49 2.13 5.27
N VAL A 291 -1.13 1.08 5.81
CA VAL A 291 -2.14 0.31 5.09
C VAL A 291 -3.49 1.03 5.12
N SER A 292 -4.01 1.36 3.96
CA SER A 292 -5.25 2.12 3.78
C SER A 292 -6.15 1.45 2.76
N LEU A 293 -7.44 1.27 3.08
CA LEU A 293 -8.47 0.83 2.15
C LEU A 293 -9.55 1.92 2.05
N THR A 294 -9.44 2.75 1.03
CA THR A 294 -10.28 3.95 0.90
C THR A 294 -11.32 3.76 -0.19
N ARG A 295 -12.59 3.99 0.15
CA ARG A 295 -13.69 4.04 -0.82
C ARG A 295 -13.37 5.07 -1.91
N GLN A 296 -13.45 4.66 -3.16
CA GLN A 296 -13.30 5.53 -4.32
C GLN A 296 -14.67 6.11 -4.70
N CYS A 297 -14.67 7.40 -5.06
CA CYS A 297 -15.88 8.11 -5.45
C CYS A 297 -15.98 8.41 -6.95
N ASP A 298 -14.90 8.20 -7.67
CA ASP A 298 -14.86 8.34 -9.12
C ASP A 298 -15.23 7.01 -9.78
N VAL A 299 -16.17 7.07 -10.72
CA VAL A 299 -16.57 5.95 -11.55
C VAL A 299 -15.54 5.84 -12.67
N PHE A 300 -14.83 4.72 -12.76
CA PHE A 300 -13.99 4.41 -13.93
C PHE A 300 -14.85 4.07 -15.15
#